data_AF-A0A8T6QRY7-F1
#
_entry.id   AF-A0A8T6QRY7-F1
#
_cell.length_a   1.000
_cell.length_b   1.000
_cell.length_c   1.000
_cell.angle_alpha   90.00
_cell.angle_beta   90.00
_cell.angle_gamma   90.00
#
_symmetry.space_group_name_H-M   'P 1'
#
loop_
_entity.id
_entity.type
_entity.pdbx_description
1 polymer ?
#
loop_
_entity_poly.entity_id
_entity_poly.type
_entity_poly.pdbx_seq_one_letter_code
_entity_poly.pdbx_strand_id
1 'polypeptide(L)'
;MGSHLTAMQRSQIAEALTLSRFLISQSEGVEPALIERRRDRIREIQTALQACAHPINQTPEAASEIPLPVRQAFVESALLISRYFAVGGSGWRGTLPSNTLSRYRPDPVPAHWTTPEGIAAMGRQFALPDAVMDAIVAHLAQVDAEIAHQHLLIESVLQTVGLSLETVLPLTTEPFVSLFQELFGGILVNPDRLNVVFTPTQLYFCVDFPTLEDFAGWRDLCPKEHENSLRQLHQRLSEFTFQKFQRFPTFGPCHPAGIREAWARAVSDRYNVQSGSPIPITPEQVIHRLAKSVGVLPQKDAEMFLVHDIWGHYWQLLFSQFNSDYTALADCGEALRAHETAYTPAGPLTCRELFEFAGPLVSVNEAKAVQFFHGEVRQRLGLLFTHLLGELVADIAEFKFTFTNPQAAHQLPSSSAFTDYPANLDLSLADLDFLFLRVLQPLLEIHLSPIEASPLEIELLSDSPLMDVGADQIPRLEVNLKKAIAQLHYCFLQEYGRHYLPTVESEDSLFAEIAINLLHLQNVINTLYTDPQFTEQSPLPFQDLLIVFISRFCSGDSYAEFWQVDNVLADHFIPCWHLLRQVSAER
;
A
#
# COMPACT_ATOMS: atom_id res chain seq x y z
N MET A 1 -26.47 5.25 4.92
CA MET A 1 -27.25 6.49 5.18
C MET A 1 -26.24 7.62 5.26
N GLY A 2 -25.92 8.27 4.15
CA GLY A 2 -24.88 9.31 4.12
C GLY A 2 -25.48 10.69 4.39
N SER A 3 -24.82 11.51 5.22
CA SER A 3 -25.13 12.93 5.23
C SER A 3 -24.75 13.50 3.86
N HIS A 4 -25.72 13.91 3.06
CA HIS A 4 -25.41 14.57 1.79
C HIS A 4 -24.64 15.87 2.08
N LEU A 5 -23.42 15.96 1.57
CA LEU A 5 -22.68 17.22 1.60
C LEU A 5 -23.47 18.31 0.87
N THR A 6 -23.44 19.51 1.43
CA THR A 6 -23.95 20.72 0.77
C THR A 6 -23.17 21.00 -0.52
N ALA A 7 -23.79 21.71 -1.45
CA ALA A 7 -23.12 22.15 -2.69
C ALA A 7 -21.83 22.94 -2.42
N MET A 8 -21.80 23.71 -1.32
CA MET A 8 -20.60 24.45 -0.88
C MET A 8 -19.46 23.50 -0.49
N GLN A 9 -19.75 22.46 0.30
CA GLN A 9 -18.75 21.47 0.71
C GLN A 9 -18.20 20.68 -0.49
N ARG A 10 -19.06 20.31 -1.45
CA ARG A 10 -18.61 19.69 -2.71
C ARG A 10 -17.69 20.62 -3.51
N SER A 11 -18.04 21.89 -3.62
CA SER A 11 -17.19 22.90 -4.26
C SER A 11 -15.83 23.05 -3.56
N GLN A 12 -15.79 22.93 -2.23
CA GLN A 12 -14.56 22.98 -1.46
C GLN A 12 -13.67 21.75 -1.71
N ILE A 13 -14.24 20.55 -1.77
CA ILE A 13 -13.50 19.33 -2.13
C ILE A 13 -12.95 19.43 -3.56
N ALA A 14 -13.73 19.97 -4.50
CA ALA A 14 -13.28 20.20 -5.86
C ALA A 14 -12.09 21.18 -5.95
N GLU A 15 -12.16 22.25 -5.17
CA GLU A 15 -11.05 23.20 -5.02
C GLU A 15 -9.83 22.49 -4.42
N ALA A 16 -10.00 21.71 -3.35
CA ALA A 16 -8.91 20.96 -2.71
C ALA A 16 -8.21 20.00 -3.68
N LEU A 17 -8.95 19.21 -4.47
CA LEU A 17 -8.39 18.34 -5.52
C LEU A 17 -7.56 19.12 -6.54
N THR A 18 -8.06 20.27 -6.98
CA THR A 18 -7.35 21.12 -7.95
C THR A 18 -6.06 21.67 -7.36
N LEU A 19 -6.10 22.06 -6.09
CA LEU A 19 -4.93 22.53 -5.34
C LEU A 19 -3.91 21.40 -5.14
N SER A 20 -4.35 20.21 -4.72
CA SER A 20 -3.48 19.02 -4.56
C SER A 20 -2.76 18.67 -5.85
N ARG A 21 -3.48 18.61 -6.98
CA ARG A 21 -2.87 18.36 -8.31
C ARG A 21 -1.75 19.36 -8.59
N PHE A 22 -1.99 20.64 -8.36
CA PHE A 22 -1.00 21.69 -8.57
C PHE A 22 0.21 21.56 -7.63
N LEU A 23 -0.04 21.25 -6.36
CA LEU A 23 1.00 21.13 -5.33
C LEU A 23 1.91 19.92 -5.56
N ILE A 24 1.42 18.87 -6.23
CA ILE A 24 2.19 17.68 -6.58
C ILE A 24 2.90 17.82 -7.92
N SER A 25 2.25 18.44 -8.91
CA SER A 25 2.80 18.58 -10.27
C SER A 25 3.90 19.64 -10.38
N GLN A 26 4.60 20.00 -9.30
CA GLN A 26 5.50 21.17 -9.29
C GLN A 26 6.54 21.07 -10.41
N SER A 27 6.41 21.94 -11.39
CA SER A 27 7.44 22.19 -12.38
C SER A 27 8.43 23.20 -11.82
N GLU A 28 9.71 23.02 -12.16
CA GLU A 28 10.75 24.01 -11.85
C GLU A 28 10.32 25.40 -12.33
N GLY A 29 10.36 26.41 -11.45
CA GLY A 29 10.08 27.81 -11.79
C GLY A 29 8.77 28.40 -11.25
N VAL A 30 7.99 27.65 -10.45
CA VAL A 30 6.85 28.23 -9.72
C VAL A 30 7.35 29.11 -8.56
N GLU A 31 6.79 30.32 -8.42
CA GLU A 31 7.14 31.22 -7.31
C GLU A 31 6.82 30.58 -5.95
N PRO A 32 7.77 30.52 -5.00
CA PRO A 32 7.55 29.93 -3.67
C PRO A 32 6.37 30.54 -2.91
N ALA A 33 6.13 31.83 -3.08
CA ALA A 33 5.00 32.53 -2.47
C ALA A 33 3.64 32.05 -2.98
N LEU A 34 3.56 31.62 -4.24
CA LEU A 34 2.32 31.04 -4.79
C LEU A 34 2.07 29.65 -4.19
N ILE A 35 3.11 28.83 -4.05
CA ILE A 35 3.02 27.51 -3.43
C ILE A 35 2.50 27.64 -2.00
N GLU A 36 3.06 28.55 -1.21
CA GLU A 36 2.63 28.74 0.18
C GLU A 36 1.17 29.21 0.27
N ARG A 37 0.75 30.17 -0.57
CA ARG A 37 -0.66 30.60 -0.62
C ARG A 37 -1.62 29.45 -0.94
N ARG A 38 -1.21 28.51 -1.79
CA ARG A 38 -2.02 27.35 -2.18
C ARG A 38 -2.11 26.34 -1.03
N ARG A 39 -1.00 26.14 -0.30
CA ARG A 39 -0.98 25.36 0.95
C ARG A 39 -1.85 25.99 2.03
N ASP A 40 -1.80 27.30 2.19
CA ASP A 40 -2.69 27.99 3.13
C ASP A 40 -4.16 27.83 2.75
N ARG A 41 -4.46 27.93 1.44
CA ARG A 41 -5.84 27.75 0.96
C ARG A 41 -6.36 26.33 1.20
N ILE A 42 -5.56 25.30 0.97
CA ILE A 42 -6.00 23.92 1.22
C ILE A 42 -6.20 23.66 2.73
N ARG A 43 -5.39 24.29 3.60
CA ARG A 43 -5.59 24.28 5.06
C ARG A 43 -6.89 24.96 5.49
N GLU A 44 -7.23 26.11 4.89
CA GLU A 44 -8.51 26.79 5.14
C GLU A 44 -9.70 25.91 4.76
N ILE A 45 -9.63 25.25 3.59
CA ILE A 45 -10.66 24.33 3.11
C ILE A 45 -10.83 23.17 4.10
N GLN A 46 -9.72 22.54 4.50
CA GLN A 46 -9.76 21.45 5.47
C GLN A 46 -10.42 21.86 6.78
N THR A 47 -10.04 23.03 7.31
CA THR A 47 -10.62 23.56 8.55
C THR A 47 -12.13 23.76 8.42
N ALA A 48 -12.60 24.25 7.26
CA ALA A 48 -14.04 24.40 7.01
C ALA A 48 -14.76 23.04 6.89
N LEU A 49 -14.07 22.02 6.37
CA LEU A 49 -14.60 20.66 6.18
C LEU A 49 -14.51 19.77 7.43
N GLN A 50 -13.80 20.17 8.48
CA GLN A 50 -13.78 19.45 9.77
C GLN A 50 -15.17 19.32 10.40
N ALA A 51 -16.08 20.27 10.12
CA ALA A 51 -17.47 20.19 10.57
C ALA A 51 -18.24 18.99 9.99
N CYS A 52 -17.69 18.30 9.00
CA CYS A 52 -18.23 17.06 8.44
C CYS A 52 -17.83 15.80 9.22
N ALA A 53 -17.14 15.92 10.36
CA ALA A 53 -16.76 14.76 11.18
C ALA A 53 -17.99 13.99 11.70
N HIS A 54 -17.93 12.66 11.67
CA HIS A 54 -18.89 11.85 12.40
C HIS A 54 -18.74 12.10 13.91
N PRO A 55 -19.84 12.21 14.68
CA PRO A 55 -19.74 12.28 16.13
C PRO A 55 -19.10 11.00 16.66
N ILE A 56 -18.05 11.14 17.47
CA ILE A 56 -17.41 9.99 18.10
C ILE A 56 -18.27 9.50 19.26
N ASN A 57 -18.66 8.22 19.23
CA ASN A 57 -19.36 7.58 20.33
C ASN A 57 -18.37 7.31 21.48
N GLN A 58 -18.49 8.08 22.55
CA GLN A 58 -17.68 7.90 23.75
C GLN A 58 -18.36 7.03 24.81
N THR A 59 -19.58 6.54 24.53
CA THR A 59 -20.35 5.76 25.50
C THR A 59 -19.80 4.33 25.56
N PRO A 60 -19.48 3.79 26.73
CA PRO A 60 -19.14 2.37 26.84
C PRO A 60 -20.29 1.48 26.38
N GLU A 61 -19.99 0.47 25.58
CA GLU A 61 -20.96 -0.51 25.07
C GLU A 61 -20.65 -1.91 25.61
N ALA A 62 -21.67 -2.75 25.73
CA ALA A 62 -21.44 -4.15 26.00
C ALA A 62 -20.84 -4.84 24.77
N ALA A 63 -19.97 -5.83 24.96
CA ALA A 63 -19.38 -6.57 23.84
C ALA A 63 -20.43 -7.18 22.90
N SER A 64 -21.62 -7.54 23.38
CA SER A 64 -22.71 -8.06 22.54
C SER A 64 -23.35 -7.03 21.61
N GLU A 65 -23.18 -5.73 21.88
CA GLU A 65 -23.73 -4.63 21.09
C GLU A 65 -22.81 -4.23 19.93
N ILE A 66 -21.51 -4.50 20.07
CA ILE A 66 -20.51 -4.24 19.03
C ILE A 66 -20.54 -5.36 17.97
N PRO A 67 -20.61 -5.03 16.65
CA PRO A 67 -20.62 -6.03 15.59
C PRO A 67 -19.44 -7.01 15.68
N LEU A 68 -19.71 -8.31 15.43
CA LEU A 68 -18.67 -9.34 15.51
C LEU A 68 -17.43 -9.05 14.64
N PRO A 69 -17.56 -8.61 13.37
CA PRO A 69 -16.38 -8.28 12.55
C PRO A 69 -15.51 -7.18 13.17
N VAL A 70 -16.13 -6.18 13.79
CA VAL A 70 -15.43 -5.08 14.48
C VAL A 70 -14.68 -5.59 15.69
N ARG A 71 -15.33 -6.41 16.55
CA ARG A 71 -14.68 -7.01 17.72
C ARG A 71 -13.52 -7.92 17.34
N GLN A 72 -13.71 -8.73 16.31
CA GLN A 72 -12.68 -9.63 15.80
C GLN A 72 -11.45 -8.82 15.34
N ALA A 73 -11.65 -7.84 14.45
CA ALA A 73 -10.57 -6.99 13.96
C ALA A 73 -9.87 -6.26 15.12
N PHE A 74 -10.63 -5.71 16.07
CA PHE A 74 -10.06 -4.97 17.20
C PHE A 74 -9.21 -5.86 18.13
N VAL A 75 -9.70 -7.03 18.52
CA VAL A 75 -8.94 -7.97 19.37
C VAL A 75 -7.69 -8.45 18.65
N GLU A 76 -7.80 -8.78 17.36
CA GLU A 76 -6.67 -9.18 16.56
C GLU A 76 -5.60 -8.07 16.47
N SER A 77 -6.00 -6.82 16.21
CA SER A 77 -5.09 -5.67 16.21
C SER A 77 -4.42 -5.44 17.56
N ALA A 78 -5.16 -5.56 18.67
CA ALA A 78 -4.62 -5.44 20.02
C ALA A 78 -3.58 -6.53 20.33
N LEU A 79 -3.70 -7.72 19.74
CA LEU A 79 -2.71 -8.78 19.90
C LEU A 79 -1.51 -8.63 18.93
N LEU A 80 -1.73 -8.10 17.73
CA LEU A 80 -0.69 -7.85 16.73
C LEU A 80 0.24 -6.70 17.12
N ILE A 81 -0.22 -5.74 17.91
CA ILE A 81 0.56 -4.57 18.30
C ILE A 81 1.84 -4.91 19.07
N SER A 82 1.89 -6.05 19.77
CA SER A 82 3.13 -6.53 20.41
C SER A 82 4.20 -6.93 19.39
N ARG A 83 3.81 -7.23 18.14
CA ARG A 83 4.71 -7.51 17.01
C ARG A 83 5.03 -6.27 16.20
N TYR A 84 4.17 -5.25 16.21
CA TYR A 84 4.37 -4.00 15.48
C TYR A 84 5.76 -3.41 15.72
N PHE A 85 6.21 -3.36 16.97
CA PHE A 85 7.57 -2.90 17.30
C PHE A 85 8.69 -3.74 16.69
N ALA A 86 8.56 -5.07 16.70
CA ALA A 86 9.57 -5.96 16.14
C ALA A 86 9.75 -5.76 14.63
N VAL A 87 8.66 -5.37 13.96
CA VAL A 87 8.58 -5.22 12.50
C VAL A 87 8.89 -3.79 12.05
N GLY A 88 8.45 -2.78 12.80
CA GLY A 88 8.49 -1.37 12.44
C GLY A 88 9.87 -0.71 12.51
N GLY A 89 10.95 -1.45 12.80
CA GLY A 89 12.31 -0.88 12.79
C GLY A 89 12.94 -0.66 14.16
N SER A 90 12.42 -1.36 15.18
CA SER A 90 13.21 -1.56 16.41
C SER A 90 14.58 -2.15 16.08
N GLY A 91 15.61 -1.67 16.78
CA GLY A 91 16.98 -2.11 16.51
C GLY A 91 17.51 -1.70 15.14
N TRP A 92 17.01 -0.62 14.54
CA TRP A 92 17.61 -0.05 13.34
C TRP A 92 19.09 0.29 13.58
N ARG A 93 19.89 0.15 12.52
CA ARG A 93 21.32 0.46 12.49
C ARG A 93 21.65 1.04 11.12
N GLY A 94 22.73 1.80 11.02
CA GLY A 94 23.12 2.36 9.73
C GLY A 94 24.34 3.25 9.80
N THR A 95 24.93 3.51 8.64
CA THR A 95 25.99 4.52 8.49
C THR A 95 25.39 5.91 8.27
N LEU A 96 24.12 6.00 7.85
CA LEU A 96 23.37 7.25 7.86
C LEU A 96 22.88 7.56 9.29
N PRO A 97 23.25 8.70 9.89
CA PRO A 97 22.66 9.11 11.15
C PRO A 97 21.19 9.53 10.93
N SER A 98 20.25 8.69 11.36
CA SER A 98 18.82 9.00 11.28
C SER A 98 18.29 9.60 12.58
N ASN A 99 17.89 10.87 12.52
CA ASN A 99 17.33 11.58 13.66
C ASN A 99 15.89 11.15 13.94
N THR A 100 15.13 10.84 12.89
CA THR A 100 13.73 10.41 13.00
C THR A 100 13.63 9.00 13.59
N LEU A 101 14.33 8.01 13.01
CA LEU A 101 14.29 6.62 13.49
C LEU A 101 14.85 6.47 14.91
N SER A 102 15.87 7.24 15.30
CA SER A 102 16.42 7.19 16.66
C SER A 102 15.44 7.65 17.75
N ARG A 103 14.41 8.43 17.39
CA ARG A 103 13.45 9.05 18.31
C ARG A 103 12.04 8.48 18.19
N TYR A 104 11.73 7.77 17.11
CA TYR A 104 10.46 7.06 16.97
C TYR A 104 10.28 6.02 18.08
N ARG A 105 9.11 5.99 18.73
CA ARG A 105 8.81 5.03 19.79
C ARG A 105 7.43 4.39 19.54
N PRO A 106 7.31 3.06 19.67
CA PRO A 106 6.01 2.43 19.71
C PRO A 106 5.30 2.82 21.00
N ASP A 107 4.00 2.63 21.03
CA ASP A 107 3.22 2.71 22.25
C ASP A 107 3.55 1.53 23.18
N PRO A 108 3.45 1.69 24.51
CA PRO A 108 3.70 0.60 25.44
C PRO A 108 2.61 -0.48 25.32
N VAL A 109 3.02 -1.73 25.16
CA VAL A 109 2.12 -2.88 25.12
C VAL A 109 2.20 -3.66 26.44
N PRO A 110 1.07 -3.90 27.13
CA PRO A 110 1.09 -4.68 28.36
C PRO A 110 1.60 -6.11 28.15
N ALA A 111 2.60 -6.53 28.93
CA ALA A 111 3.25 -7.83 28.75
C ALA A 111 2.30 -9.04 28.85
N HIS A 112 1.19 -8.90 29.58
CA HIS A 112 0.22 -9.99 29.71
C HIS A 112 -0.55 -10.26 28.40
N TRP A 113 -0.59 -9.32 27.45
CA TRP A 113 -1.30 -9.49 26.17
C TRP A 113 -0.69 -10.59 25.29
N THR A 114 0.59 -10.94 25.50
CA THR A 114 1.26 -12.01 24.74
C THR A 114 1.17 -13.38 25.42
N THR A 115 0.59 -13.46 26.61
CA THR A 115 0.43 -14.73 27.34
C THR A 115 -0.83 -15.48 26.88
N PRO A 116 -0.85 -16.82 26.90
CA PRO A 116 -2.06 -17.60 26.60
C PRO A 116 -3.27 -17.17 27.44
N GLU A 117 -3.04 -16.86 28.72
CA GLU A 117 -4.10 -16.41 29.63
C GLU A 117 -4.64 -15.03 29.27
N GLY A 118 -3.77 -14.11 28.82
CA GLY A 118 -4.16 -12.77 28.38
C GLY A 118 -4.93 -12.79 27.06
N ILE A 119 -4.46 -13.58 26.09
CA ILE A 119 -5.16 -13.80 24.82
C ILE A 119 -6.57 -14.36 25.08
N ALA A 120 -6.67 -15.40 25.92
CA ALA A 120 -7.96 -15.98 26.27
C ALA A 120 -8.85 -15.01 27.06
N ALA A 121 -8.27 -14.12 27.88
CA ALA A 121 -9.02 -13.09 28.58
C ALA A 121 -9.61 -12.05 27.62
N MET A 122 -8.86 -11.61 26.61
CA MET A 122 -9.39 -10.72 25.56
C MET A 122 -10.55 -11.38 24.81
N GLY A 123 -10.39 -12.65 24.37
CA GLY A 123 -11.45 -13.37 23.68
C GLY A 123 -12.76 -13.44 24.49
N ARG A 124 -12.66 -13.71 25.80
CA ARG A 124 -13.82 -13.70 26.70
C ARG A 124 -14.42 -12.30 26.90
N GLN A 125 -13.60 -11.29 27.14
CA GLN A 125 -14.06 -9.92 27.37
C GLN A 125 -14.83 -9.38 26.16
N PHE A 126 -14.33 -9.68 24.96
CA PHE A 126 -14.97 -9.30 23.70
C PHE A 126 -16.00 -10.32 23.23
N ALA A 127 -16.36 -11.34 24.02
CA ALA A 127 -17.34 -12.36 23.68
C ALA A 127 -17.15 -12.97 22.27
N LEU A 128 -15.90 -13.26 21.90
CA LEU A 128 -15.57 -13.86 20.60
C LEU A 128 -15.85 -15.36 20.63
N PRO A 129 -16.43 -15.94 19.55
CA PRO A 129 -16.57 -17.39 19.42
C PRO A 129 -15.21 -18.10 19.45
N ASP A 130 -15.16 -19.30 20.00
CA ASP A 130 -13.91 -20.09 20.08
C ASP A 130 -13.24 -20.28 18.71
N ALA A 131 -14.02 -20.58 17.67
CA ALA A 131 -13.50 -20.72 16.31
C ALA A 131 -12.82 -19.44 15.77
N VAL A 132 -13.31 -18.26 16.18
CA VAL A 132 -12.69 -16.97 15.80
C VAL A 132 -11.39 -16.78 16.58
N MET A 133 -11.39 -17.11 17.87
CA MET A 133 -10.17 -17.04 18.68
C MET A 133 -9.09 -18.01 18.22
N ASP A 134 -9.46 -19.23 17.84
CA ASP A 134 -8.54 -20.22 17.27
C ASP A 134 -7.92 -19.72 15.97
N ALA A 135 -8.72 -19.08 15.11
CA ALA A 135 -8.23 -18.46 13.87
C ALA A 135 -7.27 -17.29 14.15
N ILE A 136 -7.58 -16.42 15.12
CA ILE A 136 -6.68 -15.33 15.55
C ILE A 136 -5.36 -15.90 16.07
N VAL A 137 -5.40 -16.92 16.95
CA VAL A 137 -4.18 -17.55 17.49
C VAL A 137 -3.34 -18.19 16.39
N ALA A 138 -3.97 -18.88 15.43
CA ALA A 138 -3.27 -19.45 14.29
C ALA A 138 -2.62 -18.38 13.41
N HIS A 139 -3.32 -17.26 13.16
CA HIS A 139 -2.78 -16.14 12.41
C HIS A 139 -1.60 -15.47 13.14
N LEU A 140 -1.70 -15.24 14.45
CA LEU A 140 -0.60 -14.71 15.26
C LEU A 140 0.66 -15.61 15.18
N ALA A 141 0.48 -16.94 15.21
CA ALA A 141 1.59 -17.88 15.07
C ALA A 141 2.22 -17.82 13.66
N GLN A 142 1.41 -17.64 12.62
CA GLN A 142 1.90 -17.44 11.25
C GLN A 142 2.71 -16.15 11.14
N VAL A 143 2.21 -15.05 11.71
CA VAL A 143 2.92 -13.76 11.76
C VAL A 143 4.25 -13.89 12.50
N ASP A 144 4.27 -14.51 13.68
CA ASP A 144 5.49 -14.71 14.47
C ASP A 144 6.54 -15.55 13.70
N ALA A 145 6.10 -16.58 12.98
CA ALA A 145 6.98 -17.40 12.14
C ALA A 145 7.54 -16.60 10.96
N GLU A 146 6.71 -15.80 10.29
CA GLU A 146 7.12 -15.00 9.14
C GLU A 146 8.12 -13.89 9.53
N ILE A 147 7.92 -13.25 10.69
CA ILE A 147 8.89 -12.30 11.28
C ILE A 147 10.23 -13.00 11.51
N ALA A 148 10.22 -14.18 12.14
CA ALA A 148 11.43 -14.94 12.42
C ALA A 148 12.17 -15.36 11.14
N HIS A 149 11.43 -15.81 10.12
CA HIS A 149 11.99 -16.14 8.80
C HIS A 149 12.64 -14.93 8.14
N GLN A 150 11.99 -13.78 8.19
CA GLN A 150 12.52 -12.55 7.62
C GLN A 150 13.77 -12.06 8.35
N HIS A 151 13.78 -12.08 9.69
CA HIS A 151 14.95 -11.74 10.48
C HIS A 151 16.16 -12.60 10.11
N LEU A 152 15.94 -13.91 10.01
CA LEU A 152 16.99 -14.84 9.65
C LEU A 152 17.50 -14.62 8.22
N LEU A 153 16.62 -14.24 7.29
CA LEU A 153 17.00 -13.89 5.92
C LEU A 153 17.92 -12.66 5.88
N ILE A 154 17.55 -11.57 6.57
CA ILE A 154 18.35 -10.35 6.62
C ILE A 154 19.70 -10.60 7.31
N GLU A 155 19.71 -11.36 8.41
CA GLU A 155 20.93 -11.79 9.08
C GLU A 155 21.82 -12.61 8.12
N SER A 156 21.24 -13.57 7.38
CA SER A 156 21.96 -14.37 6.38
C SER A 156 22.56 -13.50 5.26
N VAL A 157 21.85 -12.45 4.84
CA VAL A 157 22.33 -11.45 3.87
C VAL A 157 23.51 -10.66 4.42
N LEU A 158 23.39 -10.09 5.62
CA LEU A 158 24.45 -9.30 6.25
C LEU A 158 25.73 -10.12 6.46
N GLN A 159 25.60 -11.39 6.82
CA GLN A 159 26.73 -12.29 6.99
C GLN A 159 27.49 -12.58 5.67
N THR A 160 26.93 -12.29 4.49
CA THR A 160 27.66 -12.42 3.22
C THR A 160 28.81 -11.43 3.10
N VAL A 161 28.73 -10.32 3.84
CA VAL A 161 29.72 -9.25 3.86
C VAL A 161 30.37 -9.10 5.25
N GLY A 162 30.30 -10.16 6.07
CA GLY A 162 30.94 -10.21 7.39
C GLY A 162 30.25 -9.38 8.47
N LEU A 163 28.98 -9.03 8.29
CA LEU A 163 28.17 -8.26 9.24
C LEU A 163 27.12 -9.15 9.93
N SER A 164 26.61 -8.66 11.05
CA SER A 164 25.44 -9.20 11.75
C SER A 164 24.60 -8.05 12.32
N LEU A 165 23.37 -8.34 12.72
CA LEU A 165 22.51 -7.39 13.40
C LEU A 165 23.10 -6.88 14.73
N GLU A 166 24.06 -7.58 15.34
CA GLU A 166 24.65 -7.22 16.64
C GLU A 166 26.09 -6.66 16.57
N THR A 167 26.84 -6.92 15.50
CA THR A 167 28.25 -6.48 15.36
C THR A 167 28.39 -4.97 15.25
N VAL A 168 29.37 -4.35 15.91
CA VAL A 168 29.68 -2.91 15.74
C VAL A 168 29.82 -2.57 14.25
N LEU A 169 29.19 -1.48 13.81
CA LEU A 169 29.23 -1.08 12.41
C LEU A 169 30.68 -0.78 11.99
N PRO A 170 31.08 -1.21 10.78
CA PRO A 170 32.41 -0.91 10.27
C PRO A 170 32.57 0.61 10.09
N LEU A 171 33.81 1.09 10.22
CA LEU A 171 34.14 2.50 9.95
C LEU A 171 34.07 2.82 8.45
N THR A 172 34.16 1.81 7.58
CA THR A 172 34.09 1.93 6.12
C THR A 172 32.80 1.31 5.59
N THR A 173 32.30 1.84 4.48
CA THR A 173 31.08 1.37 3.79
C THR A 173 31.37 0.31 2.73
N GLU A 174 32.63 -0.13 2.57
CA GLU A 174 33.04 -1.15 1.59
C GLU A 174 32.21 -2.45 1.65
N PRO A 175 31.88 -3.02 2.83
CA PRO A 175 31.01 -4.20 2.88
C PRO A 175 29.63 -3.97 2.26
N PHE A 176 29.09 -2.76 2.42
CA PHE A 176 27.79 -2.39 1.86
C PHE A 176 27.86 -2.12 0.35
N VAL A 177 29.00 -1.64 -0.16
CA VAL A 177 29.22 -1.56 -1.62
C VAL A 177 29.23 -2.94 -2.25
N SER A 178 29.89 -3.92 -1.63
CA SER A 178 29.85 -5.31 -2.11
C SER A 178 28.42 -5.86 -2.09
N LEU A 179 27.65 -5.60 -1.03
CA LEU A 179 26.26 -6.02 -0.97
C LEU A 179 25.39 -5.34 -2.04
N PHE A 180 25.59 -4.03 -2.27
CA PHE A 180 24.90 -3.28 -3.32
C PHE A 180 25.18 -3.88 -4.72
N GLN A 181 26.42 -4.27 -4.99
CA GLN A 181 26.77 -4.93 -6.25
C GLN A 181 26.04 -6.25 -6.46
N GLU A 182 25.84 -7.05 -5.41
CA GLU A 182 25.12 -8.33 -5.51
C GLU A 182 23.62 -8.14 -5.79
N LEU A 183 23.04 -7.05 -5.29
CA LEU A 183 21.60 -6.76 -5.38
C LEU A 183 21.22 -5.96 -6.65
N PHE A 184 22.14 -5.16 -7.19
CA PHE A 184 21.85 -4.21 -8.26
C PHE A 184 22.71 -4.44 -9.51
N GLY A 185 22.88 -5.69 -9.93
CA GLY A 185 23.47 -6.02 -11.24
C GLY A 185 24.97 -5.71 -11.35
N GLY A 186 25.70 -5.73 -10.24
CA GLY A 186 27.13 -5.46 -10.21
C GLY A 186 27.52 -3.98 -10.31
N ILE A 187 26.56 -3.06 -10.18
CA ILE A 187 26.83 -1.61 -10.21
C ILE A 187 27.77 -1.24 -9.06
N LEU A 188 28.93 -0.67 -9.39
CA LEU A 188 29.85 -0.11 -8.40
C LEU A 188 29.46 1.32 -8.05
N VAL A 189 29.45 1.62 -6.74
CA VAL A 189 29.23 2.96 -6.20
C VAL A 189 30.42 3.32 -5.31
N ASN A 190 30.81 4.58 -5.31
CA ASN A 190 31.83 5.12 -4.40
C ASN A 190 31.39 4.89 -2.95
N PRO A 191 32.20 4.20 -2.11
CA PRO A 191 31.87 3.97 -0.70
C PRO A 191 31.52 5.25 0.06
N ASP A 192 32.20 6.37 -0.22
CA ASP A 192 31.99 7.64 0.48
C ASP A 192 30.65 8.32 0.13
N ARG A 193 29.97 7.83 -0.91
CA ARG A 193 28.67 8.32 -1.41
C ARG A 193 27.53 7.33 -1.18
N LEU A 194 27.81 6.22 -0.50
CA LEU A 194 26.84 5.20 -0.16
C LEU A 194 26.69 5.13 1.35
N ASN A 195 25.48 5.39 1.83
CA ASN A 195 25.07 5.08 3.18
C ASN A 195 24.06 3.94 3.21
N VAL A 196 23.91 3.34 4.38
CA VAL A 196 22.93 2.27 4.61
C VAL A 196 22.15 2.53 5.88
N VAL A 197 20.89 2.15 5.87
CA VAL A 197 20.03 1.96 7.04
C VAL A 197 19.47 0.55 6.94
N PHE A 198 19.49 -0.22 8.02
CA PHE A 198 18.88 -1.53 8.05
C PHE A 198 18.24 -1.81 9.41
N THR A 199 17.19 -2.61 9.38
CA THR A 199 16.47 -3.13 10.54
C THR A 199 16.63 -4.65 10.54
N PRO A 200 16.11 -5.37 11.55
CA PRO A 200 16.02 -6.82 11.49
C PRO A 200 15.25 -7.34 10.27
N THR A 201 14.42 -6.52 9.63
CA THR A 201 13.53 -6.94 8.54
C THR A 201 13.83 -6.32 7.17
N GLN A 202 14.55 -5.19 7.12
CA GLN A 202 14.72 -4.39 5.90
C GLN A 202 16.14 -3.82 5.74
N LEU A 203 16.53 -3.52 4.51
CA LEU A 203 17.75 -2.79 4.15
C LEU A 203 17.43 -1.63 3.20
N TYR A 204 17.99 -0.46 3.44
CA TYR A 204 17.88 0.72 2.61
C TYR A 204 19.26 1.24 2.26
N PHE A 205 19.53 1.40 0.96
CA PHE A 205 20.72 2.06 0.46
C PHE A 205 20.43 3.53 0.17
N CYS A 206 21.10 4.42 0.87
CA CYS A 206 20.97 5.86 0.73
C CYS A 206 22.14 6.38 -0.11
N VAL A 207 21.88 6.72 -1.38
CA VAL A 207 22.92 7.13 -2.33
C VAL A 207 22.86 8.65 -2.51
N ASP A 208 24.02 9.31 -2.42
CA ASP A 208 24.15 10.74 -2.69
C ASP A 208 24.14 11.02 -4.20
N PHE A 209 22.96 10.91 -4.81
CA PHE A 209 22.78 11.12 -6.26
C PHE A 209 22.98 12.60 -6.63
N PRO A 210 23.87 12.90 -7.59
CA PRO A 210 23.97 14.22 -8.19
C PRO A 210 22.76 14.49 -9.10
N THR A 211 22.55 15.76 -9.46
CA THR A 211 21.53 16.12 -10.47
C THR A 211 21.87 15.48 -11.82
N LEU A 212 20.87 15.27 -12.68
CA LEU A 212 21.10 14.58 -13.97
C LEU A 212 22.08 15.35 -14.87
N GLU A 213 22.21 16.66 -14.68
CA GLU A 213 23.08 17.55 -15.44
C GLU A 213 24.52 17.61 -14.88
N ASP A 214 24.77 17.17 -13.65
CA ASP A 214 26.08 17.26 -12.99
C ASP A 214 27.02 16.10 -13.37
N PHE A 215 27.60 16.19 -14.57
CA PHE A 215 28.56 15.19 -15.08
C PHE A 215 29.79 14.97 -14.18
N ALA A 216 30.20 15.97 -13.39
CA ALA A 216 31.36 15.82 -12.50
C ALA A 216 30.98 14.97 -11.28
N GLY A 217 29.82 15.25 -10.66
CA GLY A 217 29.26 14.45 -9.58
C GLY A 217 29.06 12.98 -9.99
N TRP A 218 28.57 12.72 -11.20
CA TRP A 218 28.38 11.34 -11.68
C TRP A 218 29.67 10.54 -11.80
N ARG A 219 30.79 11.20 -12.16
CA ARG A 219 32.12 10.56 -12.23
C ARG A 219 32.74 10.31 -10.85
N ASP A 220 32.38 11.12 -9.86
CA ASP A 220 32.79 10.92 -8.46
C ASP A 220 31.98 9.80 -7.79
N LEU A 221 30.71 9.64 -8.20
CA LEU A 221 29.80 8.63 -7.65
C LEU A 221 30.13 7.21 -8.11
N CYS A 222 30.56 7.01 -9.36
CA CYS A 222 30.85 5.67 -9.90
C CYS A 222 31.83 5.71 -11.09
N PRO A 223 32.49 4.58 -11.42
CA PRO A 223 33.27 4.47 -12.64
C PRO A 223 32.41 4.69 -13.89
N LYS A 224 33.01 5.22 -14.96
CA LYS A 224 32.33 5.59 -16.21
C LYS A 224 31.50 4.46 -16.83
N GLU A 225 31.94 3.21 -16.69
CA GLU A 225 31.23 2.04 -17.21
C GLU A 225 29.89 1.75 -16.49
N HIS A 226 29.72 2.23 -15.25
CA HIS A 226 28.51 2.06 -14.45
C HIS A 226 27.59 3.29 -14.46
N GLU A 227 28.07 4.44 -14.97
CA GLU A 227 27.36 5.72 -14.94
C GLU A 227 25.95 5.61 -15.53
N ASN A 228 25.80 4.98 -16.70
CA ASN A 228 24.50 4.83 -17.36
C ASN A 228 23.51 3.98 -16.53
N SER A 229 23.97 2.86 -15.97
CA SER A 229 23.14 1.97 -15.16
C SER A 229 22.68 2.65 -13.86
N LEU A 230 23.56 3.44 -13.23
CA LEU A 230 23.24 4.17 -12.01
C LEU A 230 22.33 5.38 -12.27
N ARG A 231 22.50 6.08 -13.41
CA ARG A 231 21.54 7.11 -13.87
C ARG A 231 20.15 6.52 -14.13
N GLN A 232 20.09 5.37 -14.79
CA GLN A 232 18.82 4.64 -15.00
C GLN A 232 18.21 4.16 -13.69
N LEU A 233 19.03 3.77 -12.71
CA LEU A 233 18.53 3.47 -11.36
C LEU A 233 17.89 4.71 -10.73
N HIS A 234 18.58 5.85 -10.77
CA HIS A 234 18.09 7.13 -10.23
C HIS A 234 16.79 7.59 -10.91
N GLN A 235 16.71 7.53 -12.25
CA GLN A 235 15.49 7.87 -12.99
C GLN A 235 14.30 6.97 -12.60
N ARG A 236 14.54 5.67 -12.43
CA ARG A 236 13.49 4.72 -12.00
C ARG A 236 12.99 4.96 -10.58
N LEU A 237 13.72 5.70 -9.75
CA LEU A 237 13.22 6.09 -8.42
C LEU A 237 11.99 7.00 -8.57
N SER A 238 12.02 7.97 -9.48
CA SER A 238 10.93 8.93 -9.68
C SER A 238 9.84 8.48 -10.67
N GLU A 239 10.13 7.53 -11.57
CA GLU A 239 9.13 7.05 -12.54
C GLU A 239 8.10 6.10 -11.93
N PHE A 240 6.81 6.41 -12.02
CA PHE A 240 5.76 5.47 -11.62
C PHE A 240 5.57 4.36 -12.66
N THR A 241 5.46 3.12 -12.19
CA THR A 241 4.92 1.99 -12.97
C THR A 241 4.08 1.10 -12.06
N PHE A 242 3.00 0.51 -12.59
CA PHE A 242 2.17 -0.44 -11.82
C PHE A 242 2.99 -1.63 -11.28
N GLN A 243 4.03 -2.07 -12.01
CA GLN A 243 4.97 -3.10 -11.56
C GLN A 243 5.73 -2.75 -10.26
N LYS A 244 5.71 -1.50 -9.80
CA LYS A 244 6.23 -1.15 -8.47
C LYS A 244 5.38 -1.75 -7.34
N PHE A 245 4.07 -1.95 -7.54
CA PHE A 245 3.20 -2.51 -6.52
C PHE A 245 3.52 -3.98 -6.19
N GLN A 246 4.10 -4.76 -7.12
CA GLN A 246 4.61 -6.12 -6.83
C GLN A 246 5.73 -6.13 -5.76
N ARG A 247 6.33 -4.96 -5.49
CA ARG A 247 7.44 -4.75 -4.57
C ARG A 247 7.01 -4.00 -3.31
N PHE A 248 5.71 -3.87 -3.07
CA PHE A 248 5.21 -3.44 -1.77
C PHE A 248 5.91 -4.24 -0.66
N PRO A 249 6.42 -3.59 0.41
CA PRO A 249 6.22 -2.18 0.81
C PRO A 249 7.30 -1.18 0.37
N THR A 250 8.46 -1.60 -0.13
CA THR A 250 9.57 -0.66 -0.38
C THR A 250 9.39 0.15 -1.67
N PHE A 251 8.51 -0.29 -2.59
CA PHE A 251 8.24 0.28 -3.95
C PHE A 251 9.48 0.60 -4.81
N GLY A 252 10.66 0.23 -4.31
CA GLY A 252 11.96 0.69 -4.78
C GLY A 252 12.44 -0.07 -6.00
N PRO A 253 13.57 0.32 -6.58
CA PRO A 253 14.02 -0.16 -7.88
C PRO A 253 14.74 -1.52 -7.80
N CYS A 254 14.74 -2.20 -6.63
CA CYS A 254 15.31 -3.52 -6.47
C CYS A 254 14.50 -4.54 -7.29
N HIS A 255 14.93 -4.74 -8.53
CA HIS A 255 14.29 -5.63 -9.47
C HIS A 255 14.88 -7.04 -9.29
N PRO A 256 14.05 -8.11 -9.20
CA PRO A 256 14.52 -9.49 -9.07
C PRO A 256 15.66 -9.87 -10.05
N ALA A 257 15.53 -9.45 -11.31
CA ALA A 257 16.54 -9.69 -12.35
C ALA A 257 17.91 -9.01 -12.12
N GLY A 258 17.99 -8.04 -11.21
CA GLY A 258 19.24 -7.39 -10.80
C GLY A 258 20.01 -8.16 -9.74
N ILE A 259 19.37 -9.09 -9.03
CA ILE A 259 20.00 -9.87 -7.96
C ILE A 259 20.79 -11.04 -8.56
N ARG A 260 22.07 -11.16 -8.21
CA ARG A 260 22.94 -12.24 -8.72
C ARG A 260 22.50 -13.59 -8.16
N GLU A 261 22.09 -14.51 -9.05
CA GLU A 261 21.58 -15.84 -8.68
C GLU A 261 22.58 -16.65 -7.83
N ALA A 262 23.87 -16.60 -8.18
CA ALA A 262 24.91 -17.32 -7.43
C ALA A 262 25.03 -16.83 -5.98
N TRP A 263 24.86 -15.52 -5.74
CA TRP A 263 24.84 -14.95 -4.40
C TRP A 263 23.54 -15.30 -3.65
N ALA A 264 22.39 -15.21 -4.32
CA ALA A 264 21.11 -15.65 -3.75
C ALA A 264 21.15 -17.12 -3.31
N ARG A 265 21.84 -17.98 -4.07
CA ARG A 265 22.08 -19.39 -3.71
C ARG A 265 22.94 -19.51 -2.45
N ALA A 266 24.01 -18.73 -2.32
CA ALA A 266 24.84 -18.73 -1.11
C ALA A 266 24.07 -18.24 0.13
N VAL A 267 23.20 -17.22 -0.02
CA VAL A 267 22.29 -16.76 1.04
C VAL A 267 21.31 -17.86 1.43
N SER A 268 20.69 -18.51 0.42
CA SER A 268 19.76 -19.62 0.61
C SER A 268 20.40 -20.79 1.37
N ASP A 269 21.60 -21.21 0.98
CA ASP A 269 22.33 -22.30 1.63
C ASP A 269 22.62 -21.96 3.10
N ARG A 270 23.07 -20.73 3.38
CA ARG A 270 23.33 -20.27 4.74
C ARG A 270 22.06 -20.24 5.59
N TYR A 271 21.00 -19.66 5.05
CA TYR A 271 19.70 -19.61 5.71
C TYR A 271 19.20 -21.02 6.07
N ASN A 272 19.32 -21.97 5.15
CA ASN A 272 18.88 -23.35 5.35
C ASN A 272 19.69 -24.06 6.44
N VAL A 273 21.00 -23.81 6.51
CA VAL A 273 21.84 -24.33 7.60
C VAL A 273 21.43 -23.76 8.95
N GLN A 274 21.13 -22.46 9.03
CA GLN A 274 20.80 -21.79 10.29
C GLN A 274 19.37 -22.07 10.77
N SER A 275 18.41 -22.09 9.85
CA SER A 275 17.00 -22.34 10.20
C SER A 275 16.76 -23.76 10.68
N GLY A 276 17.53 -24.74 10.18
CA GLY A 276 17.26 -26.16 10.42
C GLY A 276 15.89 -26.62 9.93
N SER A 277 15.24 -25.82 9.07
CA SER A 277 13.88 -26.09 8.59
C SER A 277 13.87 -27.35 7.72
N PRO A 278 12.87 -28.25 7.88
CA PRO A 278 12.71 -29.39 6.98
C PRO A 278 12.32 -28.97 5.55
N ILE A 279 11.82 -27.74 5.40
CA ILE A 279 11.47 -27.15 4.10
C ILE A 279 12.49 -26.05 3.83
N PRO A 280 13.48 -26.28 2.95
CA PRO A 280 14.49 -25.28 2.65
C PRO A 280 13.87 -24.11 1.86
N ILE A 281 14.36 -22.90 2.11
CA ILE A 281 14.13 -21.77 1.22
C ILE A 281 14.90 -21.99 -0.08
N THR A 282 14.35 -21.55 -1.21
CA THR A 282 15.03 -21.58 -2.51
C THR A 282 15.66 -20.22 -2.85
N PRO A 283 16.63 -20.15 -3.78
CA PRO A 283 17.18 -18.88 -4.26
C PRO A 283 16.13 -17.93 -4.83
N GLU A 284 15.10 -18.45 -5.50
CA GLU A 284 14.00 -17.65 -6.06
C GLU A 284 13.16 -17.02 -4.95
N GLN A 285 12.90 -17.77 -3.87
CA GLN A 285 12.21 -17.25 -2.69
C GLN A 285 13.05 -16.18 -1.97
N VAL A 286 14.37 -16.35 -1.90
CA VAL A 286 15.29 -15.31 -1.40
C VAL A 286 15.17 -14.04 -2.24
N ILE A 287 15.27 -14.16 -3.56
CA ILE A 287 15.16 -13.03 -4.50
C ILE A 287 13.81 -12.30 -4.32
N HIS A 288 12.71 -13.04 -4.28
CA HIS A 288 11.37 -12.45 -4.15
C HIS A 288 11.19 -11.70 -2.82
N ARG A 289 11.68 -12.26 -1.71
CA ARG A 289 11.62 -11.63 -0.38
C ARG A 289 12.49 -10.39 -0.29
N LEU A 290 13.69 -10.43 -0.86
CA LEU A 290 14.60 -9.26 -0.88
C LEU A 290 14.06 -8.13 -1.74
N ALA A 291 13.38 -8.42 -2.85
CA ALA A 291 12.76 -7.39 -3.69
C ALA A 291 11.71 -6.54 -2.95
N LYS A 292 11.14 -7.05 -1.85
CA LYS A 292 10.18 -6.36 -0.97
C LYS A 292 10.81 -5.76 0.29
N SER A 293 12.06 -6.08 0.58
CA SER A 293 12.74 -5.74 1.85
C SER A 293 13.99 -4.90 1.65
N VAL A 294 14.39 -4.67 0.39
CA VAL A 294 15.53 -3.83 0.01
C VAL A 294 15.04 -2.60 -0.74
N GLY A 295 15.38 -1.41 -0.23
CA GLY A 295 15.09 -0.11 -0.84
C GLY A 295 16.36 0.63 -1.29
N VAL A 296 16.19 1.55 -2.24
CA VAL A 296 17.21 2.56 -2.60
C VAL A 296 16.55 3.93 -2.53
N LEU A 297 17.18 4.85 -1.82
CA LEU A 297 16.69 6.22 -1.62
C LEU A 297 17.78 7.22 -2.00
N PRO A 298 17.45 8.37 -2.58
CA PRO A 298 18.36 9.51 -2.59
C PRO A 298 18.65 9.92 -1.15
N GLN A 299 19.93 10.08 -0.78
CA GLN A 299 20.32 10.37 0.59
C GLN A 299 19.67 11.65 1.13
N LYS A 300 19.55 12.68 0.29
CA LYS A 300 18.91 13.96 0.64
C LYS A 300 17.43 13.81 1.04
N ASP A 301 16.77 12.77 0.57
CA ASP A 301 15.34 12.52 0.77
C ASP A 301 15.10 11.39 1.79
N ALA A 302 16.16 10.77 2.33
CA ALA A 302 16.05 9.57 3.15
C ALA A 302 15.16 9.77 4.40
N GLU A 303 15.35 10.85 5.17
CA GLU A 303 14.54 11.11 6.37
C GLU A 303 13.05 11.34 6.06
N MET A 304 12.69 11.74 4.83
CA MET A 304 11.30 11.90 4.41
C MET A 304 10.60 10.54 4.26
N PHE A 305 11.32 9.48 3.86
CA PHE A 305 10.72 8.18 3.56
C PHE A 305 10.93 7.13 4.66
N LEU A 306 12.00 7.23 5.46
CA LEU A 306 12.37 6.14 6.38
C LEU A 306 11.30 5.82 7.43
N VAL A 307 10.62 6.82 8.00
CA VAL A 307 9.51 6.55 8.94
C VAL A 307 8.31 5.98 8.19
N HIS A 308 7.93 6.60 7.08
CA HIS A 308 6.82 6.18 6.22
C HIS A 308 6.93 4.71 5.80
N ASP A 309 8.08 4.32 5.24
CA ASP A 309 8.22 2.99 4.66
C ASP A 309 8.45 1.91 5.74
N ILE A 310 9.28 2.21 6.74
CA ILE A 310 9.66 1.23 7.77
C ILE A 310 8.53 1.09 8.81
N TRP A 311 8.08 2.20 9.39
CA TRP A 311 7.04 2.18 10.43
C TRP A 311 5.61 2.24 9.84
N GLY A 312 5.43 2.87 8.68
CA GLY A 312 4.13 3.04 8.05
C GLY A 312 3.71 1.85 7.19
N HIS A 313 4.57 1.29 6.34
CA HIS A 313 4.19 0.21 5.42
C HIS A 313 4.65 -1.20 5.80
N TYR A 314 5.85 -1.37 6.37
CA TYR A 314 6.46 -2.71 6.37
C TYR A 314 5.65 -3.76 7.15
N TRP A 315 5.03 -3.38 8.25
CA TRP A 315 4.15 -4.27 9.01
C TRP A 315 2.87 -4.63 8.28
N GLN A 316 2.39 -3.81 7.34
CA GLN A 316 1.19 -4.10 6.55
C GLN A 316 1.42 -5.36 5.71
N LEU A 317 2.64 -5.59 5.21
CA LEU A 317 3.02 -6.84 4.50
C LEU A 317 2.72 -8.09 5.32
N LEU A 318 2.91 -8.01 6.65
CA LEU A 318 2.83 -9.15 7.54
C LEU A 318 1.47 -9.28 8.24
N PHE A 319 0.80 -8.16 8.51
CA PHE A 319 -0.41 -8.15 9.34
C PHE A 319 -1.70 -8.06 8.52
N SER A 320 -1.64 -7.74 7.23
CA SER A 320 -2.83 -7.54 6.39
C SER A 320 -2.76 -8.29 5.06
N GLN A 321 -3.87 -8.28 4.34
CA GLN A 321 -3.97 -8.83 2.99
C GLN A 321 -3.31 -7.91 1.93
N PHE A 322 -2.81 -6.74 2.34
CA PHE A 322 -2.36 -5.68 1.43
C PHE A 322 -1.31 -6.19 0.43
N ASN A 323 -0.39 -7.06 0.85
CA ASN A 323 0.59 -7.62 -0.08
C ASN A 323 -0.05 -8.33 -1.30
N SER A 324 -1.17 -9.05 -1.10
CA SER A 324 -1.86 -9.65 -2.24
C SER A 324 -2.56 -8.61 -3.09
N ASP A 325 -3.16 -7.60 -2.46
CA ASP A 325 -3.90 -6.55 -3.13
C ASP A 325 -2.96 -5.68 -3.97
N TYR A 326 -1.80 -5.30 -3.43
CA TYR A 326 -0.75 -4.61 -4.17
C TYR A 326 -0.17 -5.48 -5.30
N THR A 327 -0.07 -6.80 -5.10
CA THR A 327 0.32 -7.71 -6.19
C THR A 327 -0.73 -7.69 -7.31
N ALA A 328 -2.02 -7.78 -6.97
CA ALA A 328 -3.10 -7.69 -7.96
C ALA A 328 -3.19 -6.30 -8.61
N LEU A 329 -2.93 -5.23 -7.85
CA LEU A 329 -2.89 -3.85 -8.35
C LEU A 329 -1.79 -3.66 -9.38
N ALA A 330 -0.68 -4.39 -9.28
CA ALA A 330 0.38 -4.33 -10.28
C ALA A 330 -0.06 -4.85 -11.65
N ASP A 331 -1.02 -5.77 -11.66
CA ASP A 331 -1.56 -6.38 -12.87
C ASP A 331 -2.72 -5.53 -13.45
N CYS A 332 -3.24 -4.56 -12.68
CA CYS A 332 -4.27 -3.61 -13.17
C CYS A 332 -3.81 -2.73 -14.32
N GLY A 333 -2.51 -2.67 -14.64
CA GLY A 333 -2.00 -1.99 -15.82
C GLY A 333 -2.01 -2.85 -17.10
N GLU A 334 -2.29 -4.14 -17.00
CA GLU A 334 -2.28 -5.05 -18.14
C GLU A 334 -3.56 -4.95 -18.99
N ALA A 335 -3.43 -5.23 -20.29
CA ALA A 335 -4.57 -5.23 -21.20
C ALA A 335 -5.56 -6.35 -20.88
N LEU A 336 -6.86 -6.07 -21.07
CA LEU A 336 -7.96 -7.00 -20.83
C LEU A 336 -7.73 -8.37 -21.48
N ARG A 337 -7.93 -9.43 -20.70
CA ARG A 337 -7.72 -10.84 -21.09
C ARG A 337 -9.03 -11.62 -21.12
N ALA A 338 -9.08 -12.71 -21.90
CA ALA A 338 -10.29 -13.52 -22.02
C ALA A 338 -10.65 -14.26 -20.71
N HIS A 339 -9.64 -14.56 -19.89
CA HIS A 339 -9.78 -15.31 -18.65
C HIS A 339 -9.97 -14.44 -17.41
N GLU A 340 -9.93 -13.11 -17.54
CA GLU A 340 -10.29 -12.20 -16.44
C GLU A 340 -11.72 -12.47 -15.97
N THR A 341 -11.92 -12.44 -14.65
CA THR A 341 -13.17 -12.85 -14.00
C THR A 341 -13.73 -11.70 -13.16
N ALA A 342 -14.89 -11.21 -13.56
CA ALA A 342 -15.68 -10.27 -12.78
C ALA A 342 -16.51 -11.00 -11.72
N TYR A 343 -16.35 -10.68 -10.44
CA TYR A 343 -17.27 -11.14 -9.40
C TYR A 343 -18.50 -10.23 -9.35
N THR A 344 -19.63 -10.74 -9.85
CA THR A 344 -20.90 -9.98 -9.94
C THR A 344 -21.90 -10.48 -8.89
N PRO A 345 -22.99 -9.74 -8.62
CA PRO A 345 -24.08 -10.24 -7.76
C PRO A 345 -24.74 -11.54 -8.27
N ALA A 346 -24.63 -11.85 -9.57
CA ALA A 346 -25.15 -13.08 -10.17
C ALA A 346 -24.15 -14.24 -10.12
N GLY A 347 -22.93 -14.02 -9.61
CA GLY A 347 -21.84 -14.97 -9.61
C GLY A 347 -20.62 -14.49 -10.43
N PRO A 348 -19.53 -15.27 -10.44
CA PRO A 348 -18.36 -14.98 -11.26
C PRO A 348 -18.71 -15.06 -12.75
N LEU A 349 -18.19 -14.12 -13.54
CA LEU A 349 -18.39 -14.02 -14.97
C LEU A 349 -17.05 -13.73 -15.65
N THR A 350 -16.62 -14.60 -16.56
CA THR A 350 -15.37 -14.39 -17.30
C THR A 350 -15.56 -13.47 -18.51
N CYS A 351 -14.50 -12.76 -18.93
CA CYS A 351 -14.54 -11.92 -20.13
C CYS A 351 -14.89 -12.74 -21.38
N ARG A 352 -14.44 -14.00 -21.44
CA ARG A 352 -14.79 -14.94 -22.50
C ARG A 352 -16.31 -15.15 -22.63
N GLU A 353 -17.03 -15.22 -21.52
CA GLU A 353 -18.49 -15.46 -21.51
C GLU A 353 -19.33 -14.29 -22.04
N LEU A 354 -18.68 -13.16 -22.32
CA LEU A 354 -19.30 -12.01 -22.98
C LEU A 354 -19.50 -12.25 -24.48
N PHE A 355 -18.78 -13.22 -25.05
CA PHE A 355 -18.79 -13.49 -26.49
C PHE A 355 -19.55 -14.78 -26.81
N GLU A 356 -20.48 -14.66 -27.75
CA GLU A 356 -21.26 -15.76 -28.29
C GLU A 356 -20.78 -16.07 -29.70
N PHE A 357 -20.48 -17.35 -29.95
CA PHE A 357 -19.91 -17.83 -31.21
C PHE A 357 -20.92 -18.72 -31.94
N ALA A 358 -21.18 -18.39 -33.20
CA ALA A 358 -22.04 -19.16 -34.11
C ALA A 358 -21.33 -19.34 -35.46
N GLY A 359 -20.42 -20.31 -35.52
CA GLY A 359 -19.49 -20.48 -36.64
C GLY A 359 -18.57 -19.25 -36.75
N PRO A 360 -18.49 -18.58 -37.92
CA PRO A 360 -17.65 -17.38 -38.07
C PRO A 360 -18.30 -16.11 -37.52
N LEU A 361 -19.55 -16.16 -37.02
CA LEU A 361 -20.23 -15.02 -36.43
C LEU A 361 -19.91 -14.93 -34.94
N VAL A 362 -19.59 -13.72 -34.49
CA VAL A 362 -19.31 -13.39 -33.09
C VAL A 362 -20.21 -12.23 -32.70
N SER A 363 -20.89 -12.35 -31.56
CA SER A 363 -21.70 -11.27 -30.96
C SER A 363 -21.36 -11.10 -29.49
N VAL A 364 -21.54 -9.87 -28.98
CA VAL A 364 -21.40 -9.57 -27.55
C VAL A 364 -22.76 -9.68 -26.87
N ASN A 365 -22.80 -10.36 -25.73
CA ASN A 365 -23.93 -10.33 -24.81
C ASN A 365 -23.85 -9.06 -23.96
N GLU A 366 -24.57 -8.01 -24.37
CA GLU A 366 -24.50 -6.68 -23.74
C GLU A 366 -24.87 -6.70 -22.26
N ALA A 367 -25.88 -7.48 -21.85
CA ALA A 367 -26.27 -7.57 -20.44
C ALA A 367 -25.15 -8.16 -19.57
N LYS A 368 -24.47 -9.19 -20.05
CA LYS A 368 -23.28 -9.75 -19.39
C LYS A 368 -22.11 -8.75 -19.43
N ALA A 369 -21.92 -8.02 -20.52
CA ALA A 369 -20.85 -7.03 -20.62
C ALA A 369 -21.01 -5.92 -19.57
N VAL A 370 -22.22 -5.40 -19.38
CA VAL A 370 -22.52 -4.41 -18.33
C VAL A 370 -22.23 -4.98 -16.94
N GLN A 371 -22.70 -6.20 -16.63
CA GLN A 371 -22.45 -6.85 -15.34
C GLN A 371 -20.95 -7.08 -15.09
N PHE A 372 -20.22 -7.54 -16.12
CA PHE A 372 -18.78 -7.73 -16.07
C PHE A 372 -18.06 -6.42 -15.80
N PHE A 373 -18.41 -5.35 -16.54
CA PHE A 373 -17.80 -4.03 -16.36
C PHE A 373 -17.95 -3.52 -14.93
N HIS A 374 -19.16 -3.55 -14.36
CA HIS A 374 -19.36 -3.10 -12.98
C HIS A 374 -18.65 -4.00 -11.96
N GLY A 375 -18.60 -5.32 -12.19
CA GLY A 375 -17.88 -6.25 -11.34
C GLY A 375 -16.36 -6.03 -11.35
N GLU A 376 -15.78 -5.78 -12.53
CA GLU A 376 -14.36 -5.43 -12.69
C GLU A 376 -14.04 -4.07 -12.06
N VAL A 377 -14.86 -3.05 -12.33
CA VAL A 377 -14.69 -1.71 -11.73
C VAL A 377 -14.72 -1.81 -10.21
N ARG A 378 -15.67 -2.56 -9.62
CA ARG A 378 -15.74 -2.77 -8.17
C ARG A 378 -14.45 -3.39 -7.62
N GLN A 379 -13.96 -4.46 -8.24
CA GLN A 379 -12.73 -5.13 -7.79
C GLN A 379 -11.52 -4.21 -7.87
N ARG A 380 -11.32 -3.55 -9.02
CA ARG A 380 -10.20 -2.64 -9.27
C ARG A 380 -10.23 -1.42 -8.34
N LEU A 381 -11.42 -0.90 -8.03
CA LEU A 381 -11.58 0.14 -7.01
C LEU A 381 -11.33 -0.38 -5.59
N GLY A 382 -11.66 -1.64 -5.28
CA GLY A 382 -11.28 -2.26 -4.01
C GLY A 382 -9.76 -2.27 -3.81
N LEU A 383 -9.00 -2.59 -4.85
CA LEU A 383 -7.53 -2.54 -4.83
C LEU A 383 -7.00 -1.10 -4.66
N LEU A 384 -7.65 -0.12 -5.31
CA LEU A 384 -7.37 1.30 -5.08
C LEU A 384 -7.61 1.69 -3.62
N PHE A 385 -8.70 1.24 -3.01
CA PHE A 385 -9.01 1.56 -1.62
C PHE A 385 -7.98 0.97 -0.66
N THR A 386 -7.50 -0.25 -0.91
CA THR A 386 -6.36 -0.80 -0.15
C THR A 386 -5.14 0.12 -0.22
N HIS A 387 -4.79 0.63 -1.41
CA HIS A 387 -3.68 1.58 -1.55
C HIS A 387 -3.93 2.88 -0.77
N LEU A 388 -5.10 3.51 -0.94
CA LEU A 388 -5.44 4.75 -0.22
C LEU A 388 -5.38 4.59 1.29
N LEU A 389 -5.86 3.45 1.81
CA LEU A 389 -5.78 3.13 3.24
C LEU A 389 -4.33 2.86 3.68
N GLY A 390 -3.53 2.19 2.84
CA GLY A 390 -2.13 1.90 3.09
C GLY A 390 -1.26 3.15 3.24
N GLU A 391 -1.42 4.12 2.34
CA GLU A 391 -0.75 5.43 2.43
C GLU A 391 -1.27 6.22 3.63
N LEU A 392 -2.60 6.27 3.83
CA LEU A 392 -3.20 7.01 4.94
C LEU A 392 -2.72 6.52 6.30
N VAL A 393 -2.57 5.21 6.52
CA VAL A 393 -2.03 4.71 7.81
C VAL A 393 -0.52 4.94 7.94
N ALA A 394 0.21 5.02 6.82
CA ALA A 394 1.62 5.40 6.84
C ALA A 394 1.81 6.89 7.17
N ASP A 395 0.93 7.77 6.67
CA ASP A 395 0.86 9.17 7.08
C ASP A 395 0.61 9.33 8.59
N ILE A 396 -0.29 8.52 9.17
CA ILE A 396 -0.54 8.54 10.62
C ILE A 396 0.72 8.11 11.39
N ALA A 397 1.48 7.15 10.87
CA ALA A 397 2.75 6.75 11.46
C ALA A 397 3.78 7.89 11.41
N GLU A 398 3.87 8.66 10.31
CA GLU A 398 4.68 9.88 10.25
C GLU A 398 4.24 10.92 11.26
N PHE A 399 2.94 11.21 11.33
CA PHE A 399 2.40 12.19 12.27
C PHE A 399 2.67 11.81 13.73
N LYS A 400 2.68 10.51 14.06
CA LYS A 400 3.09 10.05 15.39
C LYS A 400 4.46 10.62 15.80
N PHE A 401 5.40 10.67 14.86
CA PHE A 401 6.72 11.22 15.13
C PHE A 401 6.66 12.70 15.50
N THR A 402 5.95 13.51 14.71
CA THR A 402 5.85 14.96 14.94
C THR A 402 5.07 15.26 16.23
N PHE A 403 4.01 14.50 16.50
CA PHE A 403 3.19 14.60 17.70
C PHE A 403 3.99 14.28 18.98
N THR A 404 4.77 13.19 18.97
CA THR A 404 5.56 12.77 20.14
C THR A 404 6.89 13.52 20.28
N ASN A 405 7.37 14.16 19.21
CA ASN A 405 8.62 14.90 19.17
C ASN A 405 8.44 16.31 18.57
N PRO A 406 7.62 17.20 19.16
CA PRO A 406 7.28 18.49 18.56
C PRO A 406 8.50 19.39 18.32
N GLN A 407 9.53 19.31 19.19
CA GLN A 407 10.79 20.06 19.02
C GLN A 407 11.65 19.54 17.86
N ALA A 408 11.35 18.34 17.35
CA ALA A 408 12.05 17.67 16.28
C ALA A 408 11.23 17.57 14.99
N ALA A 409 10.02 18.13 14.92
CA ALA A 409 9.14 17.98 13.76
C ALA A 409 9.81 18.41 12.44
N HIS A 410 10.65 19.46 12.48
CA HIS A 410 11.45 19.93 11.33
C HIS A 410 12.44 18.90 10.77
N GLN A 411 12.70 17.81 11.48
CA GLN A 411 13.61 16.73 11.07
C GLN A 411 12.92 15.67 10.21
N LEU A 412 11.59 15.67 10.14
CA LEU A 412 10.79 14.83 9.25
C LEU A 412 10.16 15.74 8.18
N PRO A 413 10.83 15.94 7.03
CA PRO A 413 10.20 16.61 5.90
C PRO A 413 8.97 15.82 5.47
N SER A 414 7.92 16.52 5.05
CA SER A 414 6.71 15.90 4.49
C SER A 414 6.36 16.57 3.16
N SER A 415 5.82 15.77 2.24
CA SER A 415 5.26 16.24 0.97
C SER A 415 3.89 16.90 1.16
N SER A 416 3.21 16.64 2.27
CA SER A 416 1.88 17.17 2.57
C SER A 416 1.90 18.63 3.03
N ALA A 417 0.83 19.35 2.70
CA ALA A 417 0.50 20.65 3.29
C ALA A 417 -0.05 20.53 4.73
N PHE A 418 -0.46 19.32 5.15
CA PHE A 418 -1.16 19.02 6.40
C PHE A 418 -0.26 18.38 7.47
N THR A 419 0.97 18.88 7.64
CA THR A 419 1.95 18.36 8.62
C THR A 419 1.47 18.35 10.08
N ASP A 420 0.41 19.10 10.39
CA ASP A 420 -0.18 19.24 11.73
C ASP A 420 -1.39 18.31 11.95
N TYR A 421 -1.72 17.44 10.97
CA TYR A 421 -2.83 16.50 11.06
C TYR A 421 -2.35 15.04 10.89
N PRO A 422 -2.98 14.07 11.59
CA PRO A 422 -2.68 12.65 11.43
C PRO A 422 -2.81 12.10 10.01
N ALA A 423 -3.86 12.50 9.28
CA ALA A 423 -4.12 12.01 7.94
C ALA A 423 -4.04 13.15 6.90
N ASN A 424 -3.22 12.94 5.86
CA ASN A 424 -2.86 13.94 4.86
C ASN A 424 -3.85 13.92 3.67
N LEU A 425 -4.98 14.64 3.79
CA LEU A 425 -6.03 14.63 2.76
C LEU A 425 -5.53 15.02 1.36
N ASP A 426 -4.57 15.94 1.29
CA ASP A 426 -4.05 16.42 0.02
C ASP A 426 -3.36 15.31 -0.77
N LEU A 427 -2.61 14.44 -0.08
CA LEU A 427 -2.00 13.24 -0.64
C LEU A 427 -3.06 12.21 -1.01
N SER A 428 -3.98 11.86 -0.09
CA SER A 428 -5.02 10.87 -0.39
C SER A 428 -5.92 11.27 -1.58
N LEU A 429 -6.25 12.56 -1.71
CA LEU A 429 -7.00 13.08 -2.86
C LEU A 429 -6.20 13.02 -4.16
N ALA A 430 -4.88 13.20 -4.08
CA ALA A 430 -4.03 13.10 -5.24
C ALA A 430 -3.80 11.66 -5.68
N ASP A 431 -3.65 10.72 -4.74
CA ASP A 431 -3.56 9.30 -5.04
C ASP A 431 -4.86 8.79 -5.66
N LEU A 432 -6.01 9.25 -5.13
CA LEU A 432 -7.32 8.98 -5.72
C LEU A 432 -7.36 9.50 -7.17
N ASP A 433 -7.01 10.76 -7.39
CA ASP A 433 -7.01 11.35 -8.72
C ASP A 433 -6.08 10.63 -9.71
N PHE A 434 -4.89 10.28 -9.22
CA PHE A 434 -3.85 9.63 -10.01
C PHE A 434 -4.23 8.20 -10.40
N LEU A 435 -4.74 7.41 -9.45
CA LEU A 435 -4.98 5.99 -9.66
C LEU A 435 -6.38 5.66 -10.17
N PHE A 436 -7.40 6.46 -9.87
CA PHE A 436 -8.79 6.13 -10.22
C PHE A 436 -8.96 5.81 -11.71
N LEU A 437 -8.44 6.67 -12.60
CA LEU A 437 -8.50 6.40 -14.03
C LEU A 437 -7.58 5.25 -14.43
N ARG A 438 -6.38 5.16 -13.83
CA ARG A 438 -5.36 4.19 -14.21
C ARG A 438 -5.77 2.75 -13.93
N VAL A 439 -6.43 2.49 -12.79
CA VAL A 439 -6.90 1.13 -12.46
C VAL A 439 -8.03 0.67 -13.39
N LEU A 440 -8.77 1.61 -13.97
CA LEU A 440 -9.85 1.35 -14.93
C LEU A 440 -9.36 1.35 -16.39
N GLN A 441 -8.16 1.88 -16.65
CA GLN A 441 -7.63 2.10 -18.00
C GLN A 441 -7.69 0.85 -18.89
N PRO A 442 -7.40 -0.38 -18.45
CA PRO A 442 -7.54 -1.56 -19.31
C PRO A 442 -8.95 -1.84 -19.82
N LEU A 443 -9.98 -1.43 -19.07
CA LEU A 443 -11.38 -1.55 -19.48
C LEU A 443 -11.74 -0.44 -20.50
N LEU A 444 -11.05 0.70 -20.45
CA LEU A 444 -11.35 1.87 -21.27
C LEU A 444 -10.48 1.99 -22.53
N GLU A 445 -9.30 1.39 -22.53
CA GLU A 445 -8.30 1.43 -23.61
C GLU A 445 -8.11 0.05 -24.25
N ILE A 446 -9.22 -0.60 -24.59
CA ILE A 446 -9.18 -1.85 -25.36
C ILE A 446 -8.51 -1.58 -26.71
N HIS A 447 -7.42 -2.28 -26.99
CA HIS A 447 -6.68 -2.10 -28.23
C HIS A 447 -7.51 -2.52 -29.45
N LEU A 448 -7.98 -1.54 -30.22
CA LEU A 448 -8.71 -1.74 -31.46
C LEU A 448 -7.79 -1.47 -32.65
N SER A 449 -7.21 -2.52 -33.23
CA SER A 449 -6.41 -2.43 -34.46
C SER A 449 -6.98 -3.32 -35.55
N PRO A 450 -7.08 -2.82 -36.80
CA PRO A 450 -7.47 -3.65 -37.93
C PRO A 450 -6.37 -4.63 -38.36
N ILE A 451 -5.13 -4.41 -37.92
CA ILE A 451 -3.94 -5.16 -38.36
C ILE A 451 -3.37 -6.00 -37.22
N GLU A 452 -3.20 -5.40 -36.04
CA GLU A 452 -2.60 -6.04 -34.88
C GLU A 452 -3.70 -6.69 -34.03
N ALA A 453 -3.46 -7.93 -33.60
CA ALA A 453 -4.37 -8.63 -32.71
C ALA A 453 -4.09 -8.20 -31.27
N SER A 454 -5.14 -7.86 -30.53
CA SER A 454 -5.01 -7.61 -29.09
C SER A 454 -4.80 -8.92 -28.32
N PRO A 455 -4.27 -8.87 -27.08
CA PRO A 455 -4.18 -10.07 -26.24
C PRO A 455 -5.53 -10.78 -26.05
N LEU A 456 -6.61 -10.02 -25.85
CA LEU A 456 -7.98 -10.54 -25.81
C LEU A 456 -8.35 -11.29 -27.09
N GLU A 457 -8.05 -10.71 -28.26
CA GLU A 457 -8.34 -11.34 -29.56
C GLU A 457 -7.59 -12.67 -29.73
N ILE A 458 -6.29 -12.69 -29.40
CA ILE A 458 -5.45 -13.89 -29.50
C ILE A 458 -6.00 -15.02 -28.61
N GLU A 459 -6.38 -14.68 -27.38
CA GLU A 459 -6.93 -15.66 -26.43
C GLU A 459 -8.30 -16.17 -26.86
N LEU A 460 -9.18 -15.29 -27.32
CA LEU A 460 -10.50 -15.66 -27.82
C LEU A 460 -10.41 -16.56 -29.06
N LEU A 461 -9.49 -16.29 -29.99
CA LEU A 461 -9.25 -17.13 -31.18
C LEU A 461 -8.66 -18.50 -30.85
N SER A 462 -7.98 -18.62 -29.70
CA SER A 462 -7.39 -19.89 -29.23
C SER A 462 -8.40 -20.80 -28.54
N ASP A 463 -9.66 -20.37 -28.39
CA ASP A 463 -10.68 -21.10 -27.65
C ASP A 463 -11.18 -22.36 -28.39
N SER A 464 -11.40 -23.44 -27.63
CA SER A 464 -11.73 -24.77 -28.16
C SER A 464 -12.98 -24.84 -29.06
N PRO A 465 -14.07 -24.08 -28.84
CA PRO A 465 -15.25 -24.07 -29.72
C PRO A 465 -14.96 -23.54 -31.13
N LEU A 466 -13.83 -22.87 -31.34
CA LEU A 466 -13.44 -22.30 -32.64
C LEU A 466 -12.57 -23.25 -33.48
N MET A 467 -12.12 -24.36 -32.91
CA MET A 467 -11.30 -25.36 -33.60
C MET A 467 -12.05 -26.06 -34.75
N ASP A 468 -13.39 -25.99 -34.76
CA ASP A 468 -14.24 -26.56 -35.82
C ASP A 468 -14.53 -25.58 -36.97
N VAL A 469 -14.04 -24.34 -36.91
CA VAL A 469 -14.20 -23.36 -37.98
C VAL A 469 -13.25 -23.68 -39.13
N GLY A 470 -13.81 -23.89 -40.33
CA GLY A 470 -13.02 -24.18 -41.53
C GLY A 470 -11.99 -23.09 -41.83
N ALA A 471 -10.82 -23.47 -42.34
CA ALA A 471 -9.71 -22.54 -42.63
C ALA A 471 -10.11 -21.39 -43.56
N ASP A 472 -11.09 -21.60 -44.45
CA ASP A 472 -11.66 -20.60 -45.35
C ASP A 472 -12.52 -19.54 -44.62
N GLN A 473 -12.98 -19.84 -43.41
CA GLN A 473 -13.84 -18.98 -42.60
C GLN A 473 -13.08 -18.16 -41.55
N ILE A 474 -11.81 -18.50 -41.28
CA ILE A 474 -10.96 -17.81 -40.29
C ILE A 474 -10.88 -16.30 -40.53
N PRO A 475 -10.64 -15.78 -41.76
CA PRO A 475 -10.59 -14.34 -41.97
C PRO A 475 -11.90 -13.63 -41.66
N ARG A 476 -13.04 -14.32 -41.86
CA ARG A 476 -14.36 -13.79 -41.53
C ARG A 476 -14.60 -13.79 -40.02
N LEU A 477 -14.14 -14.82 -39.32
CA LEU A 477 -14.17 -14.92 -37.86
C LEU A 477 -13.37 -13.78 -37.22
N GLU A 478 -12.13 -13.55 -37.66
CA GLU A 478 -11.27 -12.46 -37.17
C GLU A 478 -11.93 -11.09 -37.32
N VAL A 479 -12.50 -10.80 -38.50
CA VAL A 479 -13.22 -9.53 -38.75
C VAL A 479 -14.45 -9.39 -37.84
N ASN A 480 -15.21 -10.46 -37.63
CA ASN A 480 -16.38 -10.40 -36.76
C ASN A 480 -16.00 -10.30 -35.28
N LEU A 481 -14.91 -10.94 -34.86
CA LEU A 481 -14.37 -10.83 -33.52
C LEU A 481 -13.92 -9.40 -33.23
N LYS A 482 -13.17 -8.76 -34.15
CA LYS A 482 -12.80 -7.34 -34.02
C LYS A 482 -14.02 -6.42 -33.90
N LYS A 483 -15.10 -6.69 -34.65
CA LYS A 483 -16.37 -5.95 -34.51
C LYS A 483 -17.03 -6.17 -33.15
N ALA A 484 -17.03 -7.40 -32.65
CA ALA A 484 -17.55 -7.73 -31.33
C ALA A 484 -16.74 -7.03 -30.23
N ILE A 485 -15.41 -7.06 -30.30
CA ILE A 485 -14.54 -6.33 -29.35
C ILE A 485 -14.79 -4.82 -29.41
N ALA A 486 -15.00 -4.24 -30.59
CA ALA A 486 -15.38 -2.84 -30.71
C ALA A 486 -16.76 -2.53 -30.09
N GLN A 487 -17.72 -3.44 -30.20
CA GLN A 487 -19.02 -3.32 -29.53
C GLN A 487 -18.89 -3.42 -28.00
N LEU A 488 -18.06 -4.34 -27.50
CA LEU A 488 -17.72 -4.45 -26.08
C LEU A 488 -17.13 -3.14 -25.56
N HIS A 489 -16.13 -2.60 -26.28
CA HIS A 489 -15.50 -1.33 -25.94
C HIS A 489 -16.50 -0.17 -25.89
N TYR A 490 -17.40 -0.10 -26.87
CA TYR A 490 -18.47 0.90 -26.87
C TYR A 490 -19.38 0.76 -25.63
N CYS A 491 -19.77 -0.46 -25.27
CA CYS A 491 -20.56 -0.72 -24.06
C CYS A 491 -19.83 -0.24 -22.80
N PHE A 492 -18.54 -0.57 -22.65
CA PHE A 492 -17.73 -0.14 -21.50
C PHE A 492 -17.60 1.39 -21.43
N LEU A 493 -17.38 2.07 -22.57
CA LEU A 493 -17.32 3.53 -22.62
C LEU A 493 -18.64 4.20 -22.26
N GLN A 494 -19.79 3.60 -22.65
CA GLN A 494 -21.10 4.11 -22.25
C GLN A 494 -21.31 3.99 -20.75
N GLU A 495 -21.02 2.83 -20.16
CA GLU A 495 -21.17 2.62 -18.71
C GLU A 495 -20.19 3.50 -17.92
N TYR A 496 -18.95 3.65 -18.38
CA TYR A 496 -17.98 4.59 -17.82
C TYR A 496 -18.49 6.03 -17.86
N GLY A 497 -18.93 6.50 -19.03
CA GLY A 497 -19.44 7.86 -19.21
C GLY A 497 -20.68 8.17 -18.37
N ARG A 498 -21.49 7.14 -18.06
CA ARG A 498 -22.71 7.27 -17.28
C ARG A 498 -22.47 7.25 -15.77
N HIS A 499 -21.55 6.41 -15.29
CA HIS A 499 -21.45 6.07 -13.87
C HIS A 499 -20.11 6.42 -13.21
N TYR A 500 -19.03 6.58 -13.99
CA TYR A 500 -17.67 6.58 -13.47
C TYR A 500 -16.80 7.76 -13.94
N LEU A 501 -17.39 8.80 -14.53
CA LEU A 501 -16.64 10.01 -14.83
C LEU A 501 -16.08 10.62 -13.52
N PRO A 502 -14.78 10.93 -13.47
CA PRO A 502 -14.12 11.49 -12.28
C PRO A 502 -14.47 12.98 -12.14
N THR A 503 -15.70 13.24 -11.70
CA THR A 503 -16.22 14.58 -11.44
C THR A 503 -16.68 14.68 -10.00
N VAL A 504 -16.41 15.82 -9.38
CA VAL A 504 -16.86 16.15 -8.03
C VAL A 504 -18.12 17.02 -8.01
N GLU A 505 -18.55 17.48 -9.19
CA GLU A 505 -19.70 18.36 -9.35
C GLU A 505 -21.03 17.60 -9.39
N SER A 506 -21.00 16.33 -9.81
CA SER A 506 -22.21 15.49 -9.86
C SER A 506 -22.53 14.89 -8.49
N GLU A 507 -23.81 14.92 -8.12
CA GLU A 507 -24.28 14.27 -6.88
C GLU A 507 -24.12 12.75 -6.92
N ASP A 508 -24.26 12.16 -8.10
CA ASP A 508 -24.20 10.71 -8.35
C ASP A 508 -22.80 10.22 -8.77
N SER A 509 -21.75 11.04 -8.64
CA SER A 509 -20.40 10.59 -9.01
C SER A 509 -19.77 9.75 -7.91
N LEU A 510 -19.41 8.52 -8.26
CA LEU A 510 -18.64 7.63 -7.40
C LEU A 510 -17.29 8.24 -6.99
N PHE A 511 -16.63 8.98 -7.89
CA PHE A 511 -15.36 9.65 -7.58
C PHE A 511 -15.55 10.68 -6.45
N ALA A 512 -16.64 11.46 -6.52
CA ALA A 512 -17.01 12.39 -5.45
C ALA A 512 -17.29 11.62 -4.15
N GLU A 513 -18.06 10.53 -4.20
CA GLU A 513 -18.36 9.72 -3.02
C GLU A 513 -17.10 9.17 -2.35
N ILE A 514 -16.12 8.69 -3.12
CA ILE A 514 -14.83 8.23 -2.58
C ILE A 514 -14.11 9.39 -1.88
N ALA A 515 -14.00 10.55 -2.52
CA ALA A 515 -13.34 11.72 -1.94
C ALA A 515 -14.02 12.18 -0.63
N ILE A 516 -15.36 12.11 -0.58
CA ILE A 516 -16.15 12.43 0.60
C ILE A 516 -15.91 11.41 1.72
N ASN A 517 -15.86 10.13 1.39
CA ASN A 517 -15.57 9.07 2.35
C ASN A 517 -14.16 9.22 2.94
N LEU A 518 -13.16 9.56 2.13
CA LEU A 518 -11.80 9.87 2.60
C LEU A 518 -11.80 11.06 3.57
N LEU A 519 -12.55 12.13 3.27
CA LEU A 519 -12.69 13.28 4.16
C LEU A 519 -13.32 12.87 5.51
N HIS A 520 -14.39 12.07 5.50
CA HIS A 520 -15.03 11.59 6.72
C HIS A 520 -14.08 10.73 7.55
N LEU A 521 -13.41 9.77 6.92
CA LEU A 521 -12.40 8.92 7.54
C LEU A 521 -11.29 9.74 8.18
N GLN A 522 -10.71 10.68 7.44
CA GLN A 522 -9.66 11.57 7.91
C GLN A 522 -10.12 12.39 9.12
N ASN A 523 -11.33 12.97 9.07
CA ASN A 523 -11.87 13.76 10.19
C ASN A 523 -12.06 12.91 11.46
N VAL A 524 -12.54 11.67 11.33
CA VAL A 524 -12.69 10.74 12.46
C VAL A 524 -11.33 10.40 13.06
N ILE A 525 -10.34 10.08 12.21
CA ILE A 525 -8.97 9.78 12.65
C ILE A 525 -8.34 10.98 13.35
N ASN A 526 -8.42 12.17 12.73
CA ASN A 526 -7.90 13.41 13.31
C ASN A 526 -8.50 13.66 14.71
N THR A 527 -9.81 13.45 14.86
CA THR A 527 -10.50 13.62 16.14
C THR A 527 -10.02 12.60 17.17
N LEU A 528 -10.02 11.30 16.82
CA LEU A 528 -9.59 10.23 17.74
C LEU A 528 -8.13 10.39 18.18
N TYR A 529 -7.24 10.71 17.23
CA TYR A 529 -5.80 10.73 17.45
C TYR A 529 -5.30 11.97 18.21
N THR A 530 -6.06 13.08 18.17
CA THR A 530 -5.66 14.33 18.84
C THR A 530 -6.42 14.60 20.14
N ASP A 531 -7.40 13.77 20.49
CA ASP A 531 -8.14 13.89 21.75
C ASP A 531 -7.22 13.59 22.96
N PRO A 532 -6.93 14.58 23.83
CA PRO A 532 -6.03 14.41 24.97
C PRO A 532 -6.50 13.38 25.99
N GLN A 533 -7.82 13.10 26.04
CA GLN A 533 -8.39 12.11 26.96
C GLN A 533 -7.83 10.70 26.69
N PHE A 534 -7.46 10.40 25.44
CA PHE A 534 -6.97 9.08 25.05
C PHE A 534 -5.46 9.03 24.86
N THR A 535 -4.83 10.12 24.46
CA THR A 535 -3.41 10.13 24.06
C THR A 535 -2.42 10.50 25.17
N GLU A 536 -2.75 11.40 26.09
CA GLU A 536 -1.79 11.87 27.10
C GLU A 536 -1.82 11.07 28.41
N GLN A 537 -2.86 10.26 28.65
CA GLN A 537 -3.15 9.68 29.98
C GLN A 537 -3.31 8.16 29.99
N SER A 538 -3.12 7.47 28.87
CA SER A 538 -3.38 6.04 28.79
C SER A 538 -2.12 5.18 28.96
N PRO A 539 -2.11 4.15 29.83
CA PRO A 539 -1.05 3.14 29.89
C PRO A 539 -1.15 2.10 28.76
N LEU A 540 -2.15 2.22 27.88
CA LEU A 540 -2.42 1.31 26.78
C LEU A 540 -2.02 1.94 25.44
N PRO A 541 -1.71 1.11 24.43
CA PRO A 541 -1.27 1.59 23.14
C PRO A 541 -2.44 2.04 22.27
N PHE A 542 -2.67 3.35 22.17
CA PHE A 542 -3.84 3.90 21.48
C PHE A 542 -3.54 4.20 20.02
N GLN A 543 -2.43 4.90 19.76
CA GLN A 543 -2.08 5.41 18.44
C GLN A 543 -1.70 4.26 17.51
N ASP A 544 -0.83 3.37 17.97
CA ASP A 544 -0.44 2.19 17.20
C ASP A 544 -1.62 1.21 17.01
N LEU A 545 -2.55 1.14 17.98
CA LEU A 545 -3.75 0.31 17.85
C LEU A 545 -4.71 0.86 16.81
N LEU A 546 -4.89 2.17 16.73
CA LEU A 546 -5.71 2.80 15.69
C LEU A 546 -5.17 2.45 14.30
N ILE A 547 -3.86 2.62 14.10
CA ILE A 547 -3.15 2.29 12.85
C ILE A 547 -3.40 0.82 12.45
N VAL A 548 -3.12 -0.12 13.36
CA VAL A 548 -3.27 -1.55 13.07
C VAL A 548 -4.74 -1.96 12.92
N PHE A 549 -5.65 -1.31 13.64
CA PHE A 549 -7.10 -1.58 13.53
C PHE A 549 -7.67 -1.20 12.17
N ILE A 550 -7.32 -0.03 11.64
CA ILE A 550 -7.77 0.42 10.30
C ILE A 550 -7.39 -0.61 9.24
N SER A 551 -6.12 -1.03 9.20
CA SER A 551 -5.67 -2.00 8.21
C SER A 551 -6.28 -3.38 8.41
N ARG A 552 -6.45 -3.85 9.66
CA ARG A 552 -7.07 -5.17 9.93
C ARG A 552 -8.56 -5.20 9.60
N PHE A 553 -9.28 -4.14 9.91
CA PHE A 553 -10.70 -4.05 9.58
C PHE A 553 -10.93 -4.06 8.07
N CYS A 554 -10.04 -3.42 7.30
CA CYS A 554 -10.11 -3.35 5.84
C CYS A 554 -9.29 -4.45 5.12
N SER A 555 -9.00 -5.57 5.78
CA SER A 555 -8.23 -6.69 5.20
C SER A 555 -9.10 -7.80 4.58
N GLY A 556 -10.43 -7.62 4.53
CA GLY A 556 -11.39 -8.60 4.03
C GLY A 556 -11.90 -8.23 2.63
N ASP A 557 -13.11 -7.68 2.57
CA ASP A 557 -13.65 -7.08 1.34
C ASP A 557 -13.34 -5.57 1.36
N SER A 558 -12.13 -5.20 0.92
CA SER A 558 -11.66 -3.81 0.93
C SER A 558 -12.62 -2.85 0.23
N TYR A 559 -13.36 -3.32 -0.79
CA TYR A 559 -14.39 -2.50 -1.42
C TYR A 559 -15.54 -2.20 -0.46
N ALA A 560 -16.10 -3.21 0.20
CA ALA A 560 -17.23 -3.02 1.11
C ALA A 560 -16.83 -2.30 2.41
N GLU A 561 -15.65 -2.63 2.95
CA GLU A 561 -15.14 -2.15 4.23
C GLU A 561 -14.72 -0.67 4.15
N PHE A 562 -14.17 -0.22 3.02
CA PHE A 562 -13.80 1.18 2.80
C PHE A 562 -14.97 2.14 3.04
N TRP A 563 -16.19 1.79 2.64
CA TRP A 563 -17.37 2.64 2.81
C TRP A 563 -17.92 2.71 4.24
N GLN A 564 -17.36 1.93 5.17
CA GLN A 564 -17.86 1.80 6.53
C GLN A 564 -16.80 2.12 7.59
N VAL A 565 -15.52 2.15 7.22
CA VAL A 565 -14.41 2.28 8.18
C VAL A 565 -14.50 3.57 8.99
N ASP A 566 -14.95 4.67 8.40
CA ASP A 566 -15.19 5.94 9.10
C ASP A 566 -16.24 5.80 10.23
N ASN A 567 -17.38 5.17 9.92
CA ASN A 567 -18.46 4.93 10.87
C ASN A 567 -18.03 3.91 11.94
N VAL A 568 -17.31 2.85 11.55
CA VAL A 568 -16.80 1.86 12.49
C VAL A 568 -15.82 2.48 13.49
N LEU A 569 -14.93 3.36 13.02
CA LEU A 569 -14.04 4.10 13.90
C LEU A 569 -14.80 5.05 14.83
N ALA A 570 -15.76 5.81 14.29
CA ALA A 570 -16.55 6.77 15.06
C ALA A 570 -17.43 6.10 16.12
N ASP A 571 -18.09 5.01 15.76
CA ASP A 571 -19.10 4.36 16.60
C ASP A 571 -18.50 3.34 17.57
N HIS A 572 -17.40 2.66 17.20
CA HIS A 572 -16.96 1.46 17.92
C HIS A 572 -15.50 1.44 18.39
N PHE A 573 -14.61 2.32 17.91
CA PHE A 573 -13.21 2.29 18.35
C PHE A 573 -13.07 2.59 19.85
N ILE A 574 -13.72 3.65 20.34
CA ILE A 574 -13.70 4.04 21.76
C ILE A 574 -14.43 3.03 22.66
N PRO A 575 -15.63 2.51 22.32
CA PRO A 575 -16.24 1.42 23.07
C PRO A 575 -15.34 0.18 23.20
N CYS A 576 -14.71 -0.26 22.10
CA CYS A 576 -13.74 -1.35 22.13
C CYS A 576 -12.52 -1.02 23.03
N TRP A 577 -12.02 0.22 22.95
CA TRP A 577 -10.95 0.69 23.82
C TRP A 577 -11.30 0.63 25.32
N HIS A 578 -12.54 1.00 25.68
CA HIS A 578 -13.02 0.88 27.06
C HIS A 578 -13.07 -0.57 27.54
N LEU A 579 -13.49 -1.51 26.69
CA LEU A 579 -13.46 -2.94 27.01
C LEU A 579 -12.02 -3.45 27.20
N LEU A 580 -11.09 -3.01 26.35
CA LEU A 580 -9.66 -3.38 26.45
C LEU A 580 -9.02 -2.90 27.76
N ARG A 581 -9.42 -1.71 28.24
CA ARG A 581 -8.98 -1.18 29.54
C ARG A 581 -9.42 -2.05 30.71
N GLN A 582 -10.59 -2.67 30.64
CA GLN A 582 -11.07 -3.56 31.70
C GLN A 582 -10.20 -4.82 31.79
N VAL A 583 -9.82 -5.41 30.65
CA VAL A 583 -8.89 -6.57 30.60
C VAL A 583 -7.57 -6.24 31.30
N SER A 584 -7.07 -5.02 31.11
CA SER A 584 -5.78 -4.60 31.64
C SER A 584 -5.83 -4.14 33.11
N ALA A 585 -7.02 -3.87 33.66
CA ALA A 585 -7.20 -3.39 35.03
C ALA A 585 -7.51 -4.51 36.04
N GLU A 586 -7.93 -5.69 35.58
CA GLU A 586 -8.28 -6.84 36.44
C GLU A 586 -7.05 -7.63 36.96
N ARG A 587 -5.83 -7.12 36.73
CA ARG A 587 -4.56 -7.74 37.13
C ARG A 587 -3.54 -6.68 37.53
#